data_AF-A0A914YWZ0-F1
#
_entry.id   AF-A0A914YWZ0-F1
#
_cell.length_a   1.000
_cell.length_b   1.000
_cell.length_c   1.000
_cell.angle_alpha   90.00
_cell.angle_beta   90.00
_cell.angle_gamma   90.00
#
_symmetry.space_group_name_H-M   'P 1'
#
loop_
_entity.id
_entity.type
_entity.pdbx_description
1 polymer ?
#
loop_
_entity_poly.entity_id
_entity_poly.type
_entity_poly.pdbx_seq_one_letter_code
_entity_poly.pdbx_strand_id
1 'polypeptide(L)'
;MVHSFFIGHSYSDRKIKIFPYAMHGEYDDRYDLQSTANAYMHRSKFGMSGPGLNGAHLDFLGWLPMDRMLLFGRDGRQNYTLRLSSLSVPHNDTKGWLLIMIPYDRNDPRNLFTIELRTPNRFDKGISQPSVLIHRIQKAGGSYYSVLLSQSRDFYELTEGTEWVTFLEPDISGAFQTVRVSVRKMYASDADITISSSFDPEICRLGELRKMVLATNYGVNYVCIPRMQNHMGIREADLQRQYFYRNFYALRATYGANECKTGYVWRAIDEYDYVCVPPHRQENAQQQALYHIDRIQMITTATNSSNSTLDSETRKKSAEILKDDPTLSESECLSPYIPRNAFLGDNICVTEREQYLTEKENESAVNLLKYYEFFNGVDTVGP
;
A
#
# COMPACT_ATOMS: atom_id res chain seq x y z
N MET A 1 4.53 21.92 6.35
CA MET A 1 5.48 20.84 6.67
C MET A 1 5.20 19.62 5.82
N VAL A 2 4.01 19.03 5.82
CA VAL A 2 3.82 17.75 5.12
C VAL A 2 3.99 17.81 3.60
N HIS A 3 3.72 18.95 2.96
CA HIS A 3 4.08 19.18 1.55
C HIS A 3 5.59 19.05 1.23
N SER A 4 6.49 19.12 2.22
CA SER A 4 7.92 18.83 1.98
C SER A 4 8.19 17.34 1.79
N PHE A 5 7.26 16.48 2.19
CA PHE A 5 7.19 15.07 1.80
C PHE A 5 6.33 14.88 0.56
N PHE A 6 6.14 15.95 -0.23
CA PHE A 6 5.70 15.86 -1.60
C PHE A 6 4.23 15.46 -1.82
N ILE A 7 3.48 15.18 -0.76
CA ILE A 7 2.04 14.90 -0.82
C ILE A 7 1.21 16.17 -1.13
N GLY A 8 0.18 16.00 -1.96
CA GLY A 8 -0.74 17.07 -2.36
C GLY A 8 -1.94 17.21 -1.42
N HIS A 9 -2.83 18.17 -1.71
CA HIS A 9 -4.08 18.32 -0.97
C HIS A 9 -4.99 17.11 -1.11
N SER A 10 -5.83 16.89 -0.10
CA SER A 10 -6.94 15.92 -0.17
C SER A 10 -8.22 16.61 -0.64
N TYR A 11 -9.05 15.86 -1.35
CA TYR A 11 -10.27 16.36 -1.99
C TYR A 11 -11.49 15.57 -1.52
N SER A 12 -12.69 16.09 -1.78
CA SER A 12 -13.93 15.31 -1.79
C SER A 12 -14.58 15.31 -3.18
N ASP A 13 -15.54 14.43 -3.38
CA ASP A 13 -16.36 14.38 -4.59
C ASP A 13 -17.42 15.50 -4.67
N ARG A 14 -17.55 16.32 -3.61
CA ARG A 14 -18.53 17.41 -3.56
C ARG A 14 -18.05 18.61 -4.38
N LYS A 15 -18.99 19.22 -5.10
CA LYS A 15 -18.74 20.44 -5.90
C LYS A 15 -18.78 21.71 -5.04
N ILE A 16 -18.02 21.74 -3.95
CA ILE A 16 -17.95 22.89 -3.03
C ILE A 16 -16.55 23.48 -3.01
N LYS A 17 -16.42 24.75 -2.62
CA LYS A 17 -15.12 25.39 -2.39
C LYS A 17 -14.98 25.72 -0.91
N ILE A 18 -14.00 25.12 -0.25
CA ILE A 18 -13.73 25.34 1.17
C ILE A 18 -13.06 26.70 1.37
N PHE A 19 -12.07 27.01 0.54
CA PHE A 19 -11.43 28.33 0.50
C PHE A 19 -11.69 29.03 -0.84
N PRO A 20 -11.72 30.37 -0.89
CA PRO A 20 -11.99 31.10 -2.13
C PRO A 20 -11.03 30.76 -3.30
N TYR A 21 -9.76 30.50 -2.98
CA TYR A 21 -8.71 30.14 -3.93
C TYR A 21 -8.66 28.65 -4.28
N ALA A 22 -9.40 27.81 -3.54
CA ALA A 22 -9.34 26.37 -3.69
C ALA A 22 -10.15 25.89 -4.92
N MET A 23 -9.73 24.74 -5.45
CA MET A 23 -10.48 23.96 -6.42
C MET A 23 -11.73 23.33 -5.77
N HIS A 24 -12.64 22.82 -6.60
CA HIS A 24 -13.82 22.12 -6.09
C HIS A 24 -13.43 20.83 -5.36
N GLY A 25 -13.96 20.65 -4.15
CA GLY A 25 -13.68 19.52 -3.27
C GLY A 25 -12.35 19.62 -2.55
N GLU A 26 -11.46 20.54 -2.93
CA GLU A 26 -10.14 20.68 -2.30
C GLU A 26 -10.27 21.12 -0.84
N TYR A 27 -9.48 20.49 0.03
CA TYR A 27 -9.53 20.64 1.48
C TYR A 27 -10.84 20.17 2.14
N ASP A 28 -11.66 19.37 1.46
CA ASP A 28 -12.94 18.90 1.99
C ASP A 28 -12.92 17.45 2.51
N ASP A 29 -11.77 16.78 2.46
CA ASP A 29 -11.57 15.52 3.18
C ASP A 29 -11.23 15.82 4.65
N ARG A 30 -12.24 15.93 5.50
CA ARG A 30 -12.04 16.29 6.91
C ARG A 30 -11.28 15.22 7.72
N TYR A 31 -11.03 14.05 7.14
CA TYR A 31 -10.36 12.92 7.79
C TYR A 31 -8.85 12.87 7.51
N ASP A 32 -8.36 13.74 6.63
CA ASP A 32 -6.96 13.83 6.21
C ASP A 32 -6.32 15.15 6.62
N LEU A 33 -5.06 15.06 7.05
CA LEU A 33 -4.26 16.21 7.44
C LEU A 33 -4.02 17.20 6.28
N GLN A 34 -4.06 16.76 5.02
CA GLN A 34 -3.90 17.63 3.85
C GLN A 34 -5.16 18.45 3.53
N SER A 35 -6.23 18.36 4.33
CA SER A 35 -7.35 19.32 4.32
C SER A 35 -7.14 20.55 5.21
N THR A 36 -5.97 20.67 5.83
CA THR A 36 -5.53 21.86 6.60
C THR A 36 -6.53 22.25 7.70
N ALA A 37 -6.93 23.53 7.78
CA ALA A 37 -7.79 24.07 8.84
C ALA A 37 -9.24 23.54 8.81
N ASN A 38 -9.67 22.88 7.73
CA ASN A 38 -11.01 22.29 7.63
C ASN A 38 -11.08 20.85 8.19
N ALA A 39 -9.94 20.25 8.54
CA ALA A 39 -9.88 18.88 9.03
C ALA A 39 -10.44 18.70 10.46
N TYR A 40 -10.78 17.48 10.85
CA TYR A 40 -11.28 17.13 12.18
C TYR A 40 -10.16 17.17 13.24
N MET A 41 -9.83 18.38 13.67
CA MET A 41 -8.80 18.62 14.67
C MET A 41 -9.37 18.54 16.11
N HIS A 42 -8.51 18.27 17.08
CA HIS A 42 -8.82 18.35 18.51
C HIS A 42 -7.80 19.21 19.27
N ARG A 43 -8.16 19.70 20.46
CA ARG A 43 -7.24 20.47 21.31
C ARG A 43 -6.19 19.56 21.95
N SER A 44 -4.92 19.94 21.83
CA SER A 44 -3.77 19.32 22.49
C SER A 44 -2.98 20.38 23.28
N LYS A 45 -1.89 19.95 23.94
CA LYS A 45 -0.98 20.86 24.66
C LYS A 45 -0.30 21.87 23.74
N PHE A 46 -0.20 21.59 22.44
CA PHE A 46 0.53 22.39 21.46
C PHE A 46 -0.39 23.12 20.46
N GLY A 47 -1.70 23.19 20.75
CA GLY A 47 -2.69 23.82 19.87
C GLY A 47 -3.69 22.81 19.31
N MET A 48 -4.20 23.06 18.11
CA MET A 48 -5.04 22.09 17.42
C MET A 48 -4.16 20.99 16.82
N SER A 49 -4.58 19.74 16.95
CA SER A 49 -3.85 18.57 16.46
C SER A 49 -4.79 17.59 15.78
N GLY A 50 -4.23 16.81 14.86
CA GLY A 50 -5.00 15.86 14.07
C GLY A 50 -5.73 16.51 12.89
N PRO A 51 -6.39 15.69 12.06
CA PRO A 51 -6.30 14.22 12.04
C PRO A 51 -4.92 13.76 11.50
N GLY A 52 -4.69 12.45 11.49
CA GLY A 52 -3.58 11.82 10.76
C GLY A 52 -3.74 11.92 9.23
N LEU A 53 -2.77 11.37 8.50
CA LEU A 53 -2.88 11.20 7.04
C LEU A 53 -3.85 10.06 6.70
N ASN A 54 -4.57 10.19 5.60
CA ASN A 54 -5.34 9.12 5.00
C ASN A 54 -4.40 8.04 4.44
N GLY A 55 -4.95 6.85 4.24
CA GLY A 55 -4.28 5.66 3.80
C GLY A 55 -3.63 5.81 2.43
N ALA A 56 -4.19 6.63 1.53
CA ALA A 56 -3.56 6.90 0.23
C ALA A 56 -2.22 7.64 0.38
N HIS A 57 -2.18 8.66 1.24
CA HIS A 57 -0.95 9.37 1.57
C HIS A 57 0.03 8.50 2.36
N LEU A 58 -0.45 7.67 3.29
CA LEU A 58 0.39 6.74 4.04
C LEU A 58 0.99 5.64 3.15
N ASP A 59 0.21 5.09 2.22
CA ASP A 59 0.68 4.16 1.18
C ASP A 59 1.79 4.82 0.37
N PHE A 60 1.58 6.03 -0.15
CA PHE A 60 2.61 6.75 -0.90
C PHE A 60 3.92 6.92 -0.13
N LEU A 61 3.84 7.30 1.14
CA LEU A 61 5.02 7.50 1.98
C LEU A 61 5.72 6.18 2.36
N GLY A 62 5.14 5.02 2.05
CA GLY A 62 5.64 3.72 2.49
C GLY A 62 5.46 3.53 4.01
N TRP A 63 4.51 4.26 4.61
CA TRP A 63 4.25 4.25 6.05
C TRP A 63 3.20 3.23 6.45
N LEU A 64 2.70 2.45 5.50
CA LEU A 64 1.87 1.27 5.76
C LEU A 64 2.72 0.01 5.57
N PRO A 65 2.59 -0.98 6.46
CA PRO A 65 3.23 -2.27 6.29
C PRO A 65 2.56 -3.01 5.12
N MET A 66 3.36 -3.46 4.15
CA MET A 66 2.86 -3.97 2.86
C MET A 66 2.05 -5.27 3.00
N ASP A 67 2.33 -6.07 4.04
CA ASP A 67 1.62 -7.31 4.37
C ASP A 67 0.22 -7.05 4.96
N ARG A 68 -0.04 -5.81 5.38
CA ARG A 68 -1.34 -5.33 5.90
C ARG A 68 -2.08 -4.46 4.88
N MET A 69 -1.65 -4.46 3.62
CA MET A 69 -2.32 -3.81 2.51
C MET A 69 -2.84 -4.84 1.50
N LEU A 70 -4.06 -4.66 1.00
CA LEU A 70 -4.71 -5.64 0.12
C LEU A 70 -5.06 -5.05 -1.24
N LEU A 71 -4.67 -5.72 -2.33
CA LEU A 71 -5.24 -5.50 -3.66
C LEU A 71 -6.40 -6.48 -3.89
N PHE A 72 -7.64 -5.98 -3.82
CA PHE A 72 -8.83 -6.81 -3.95
C PHE A 72 -8.98 -7.43 -5.35
N GLY A 73 -9.34 -8.72 -5.39
CA GLY A 73 -9.48 -9.49 -6.63
C GLY A 73 -8.19 -10.15 -7.14
N ARG A 74 -7.01 -9.80 -6.59
CA ARG A 74 -5.72 -10.36 -7.03
C ARG A 74 -5.62 -11.87 -6.82
N ASP A 75 -6.28 -12.39 -5.79
CA ASP A 75 -6.35 -13.81 -5.44
C ASP A 75 -7.47 -14.56 -6.19
N GLY A 76 -8.15 -13.90 -7.14
CA GLY A 76 -9.27 -14.44 -7.91
C GLY A 76 -10.61 -14.42 -7.17
N ARG A 77 -10.66 -14.02 -5.88
CA ARG A 77 -11.92 -13.91 -5.15
C ARG A 77 -12.58 -12.56 -5.43
N GLN A 78 -13.86 -12.60 -5.78
CA GLN A 78 -14.66 -11.42 -6.13
C GLN A 78 -15.59 -10.96 -5.00
N ASN A 79 -15.81 -11.77 -3.98
CA ASN A 79 -16.67 -11.45 -2.85
C ASN A 79 -16.19 -12.17 -1.58
N TYR A 80 -15.82 -11.42 -0.55
CA TYR A 80 -15.53 -11.97 0.77
C TYR A 80 -15.57 -10.90 1.87
N THR A 81 -15.66 -11.39 3.11
CA THR A 81 -15.54 -10.58 4.32
C THR A 81 -14.12 -10.60 4.83
N LEU A 82 -13.65 -9.46 5.31
CA LEU A 82 -12.34 -9.27 5.89
C LEU A 82 -12.43 -8.33 7.09
N ARG A 83 -11.42 -8.39 7.96
CA ARG A 83 -11.26 -7.48 9.09
C ARG A 83 -10.33 -6.33 8.71
N LEU A 84 -10.82 -5.11 8.83
CA LEU A 84 -10.11 -3.86 8.61
C LEU A 84 -9.79 -3.22 9.97
N SER A 85 -8.54 -2.85 10.20
CA SER A 85 -8.06 -2.20 11.42
C SER A 85 -7.92 -0.69 11.22
N SER A 86 -8.08 0.05 12.30
CA SER A 86 -8.09 1.52 12.27
C SER A 86 -6.69 2.10 12.07
N LEU A 87 -6.56 3.03 11.13
CA LEU A 87 -5.35 3.85 10.93
C LEU A 87 -5.09 4.83 12.09
N SER A 88 -6.08 5.02 12.96
CA SER A 88 -5.97 5.89 14.15
C SER A 88 -5.25 5.21 15.33
N VAL A 89 -4.93 3.92 15.19
CA VAL A 89 -4.31 3.07 16.21
C VAL A 89 -2.94 2.61 15.70
N PRO A 90 -1.89 2.52 16.55
CA PRO A 90 -0.61 1.98 16.13
C PRO A 90 -0.72 0.61 15.47
N HIS A 91 0.02 0.38 14.39
CA HIS A 91 -0.11 -0.85 13.58
C HIS A 91 0.17 -2.14 14.37
N ASN A 92 1.10 -2.09 15.34
CA ASN A 92 1.43 -3.22 16.22
C ASN A 92 0.27 -3.63 17.15
N ASP A 93 -0.60 -2.68 17.51
CA ASP A 93 -1.72 -2.93 18.42
C ASP A 93 -2.91 -3.60 17.70
N THR A 94 -2.84 -3.78 16.37
CA THR A 94 -3.91 -4.34 15.54
C THR A 94 -3.40 -5.44 14.61
N LYS A 95 -4.30 -6.24 14.03
CA LYS A 95 -3.93 -7.39 13.17
C LYS A 95 -4.67 -7.48 11.82
N GLY A 96 -5.77 -6.73 11.62
CA GLY A 96 -6.56 -6.74 10.37
C GLY A 96 -5.98 -5.85 9.27
N TRP A 97 -6.50 -5.87 8.04
CA TRP A 97 -6.01 -5.02 6.95
C TRP A 97 -6.05 -3.54 7.32
N LEU A 98 -5.03 -2.74 6.98
CA LEU A 98 -4.99 -1.30 7.24
C LEU A 98 -5.52 -0.48 6.06
N LEU A 99 -5.30 -0.99 4.85
CA LEU A 99 -5.74 -0.36 3.61
C LEU A 99 -6.13 -1.42 2.59
N ILE A 100 -7.26 -1.22 1.94
CA ILE A 100 -7.72 -2.09 0.85
C ILE A 100 -7.86 -1.25 -0.41
N MET A 101 -7.27 -1.73 -1.49
CA MET A 101 -7.29 -1.13 -2.81
C MET A 101 -8.18 -1.96 -3.73
N ILE A 102 -9.21 -1.34 -4.30
CA ILE A 102 -10.10 -1.97 -5.28
C ILE A 102 -9.89 -1.28 -6.63
N PRO A 103 -9.37 -1.98 -7.65
CA PRO A 103 -9.30 -1.45 -9.00
C PRO A 103 -10.67 -1.12 -9.58
N TYR A 104 -10.74 -0.01 -10.31
CA TYR A 104 -11.94 0.34 -11.07
C TYR A 104 -11.66 0.75 -12.52
N ASP A 105 -10.38 0.93 -12.88
CA ASP A 105 -9.95 1.24 -14.23
C ASP A 105 -8.92 0.23 -14.73
N ARG A 106 -9.23 -0.39 -15.86
CA ARG A 106 -8.33 -1.36 -16.51
C ARG A 106 -7.19 -0.69 -17.26
N ASN A 107 -7.39 0.56 -17.68
CA ASN A 107 -6.44 1.29 -18.52
C ASN A 107 -5.32 1.87 -17.66
N ASP A 108 -5.68 2.30 -16.45
CA ASP A 108 -4.75 2.84 -15.48
C ASP A 108 -4.95 2.17 -14.11
N PRO A 109 -4.04 1.28 -13.70
CA PRO A 109 -4.17 0.63 -12.40
C PRO A 109 -4.01 1.50 -11.18
N ARG A 110 -3.57 2.74 -11.35
CA ARG A 110 -3.46 3.69 -10.23
C ARG A 110 -4.82 4.25 -9.84
N ASN A 111 -5.78 4.14 -10.74
CA ASN A 111 -7.16 4.50 -10.48
C ASN A 111 -7.80 3.36 -9.66
N LEU A 112 -7.73 3.55 -8.34
CA LEU A 112 -8.15 2.61 -7.31
C LEU A 112 -9.13 3.31 -6.37
N PHE A 113 -10.05 2.55 -5.80
CA PHE A 113 -10.69 2.94 -4.55
C PHE A 113 -9.82 2.46 -3.40
N THR A 114 -9.54 3.33 -2.44
CA THR A 114 -8.92 2.95 -1.17
C THR A 114 -9.99 2.92 -0.08
N ILE A 115 -9.93 1.91 0.78
CA ILE A 115 -10.83 1.74 1.91
C ILE A 115 -10.00 1.68 3.19
N GLU A 116 -10.37 2.52 4.15
CA GLU A 116 -9.69 2.64 5.43
C GLU A 116 -10.71 2.78 6.58
N LEU A 117 -10.28 2.42 7.78
CA LEU A 117 -11.03 2.65 9.01
C LEU A 117 -10.37 3.79 9.79
N ARG A 118 -11.17 4.76 10.23
CA ARG A 118 -10.74 5.83 11.13
C ARG A 118 -11.58 5.77 12.41
N THR A 119 -10.93 5.91 13.56
CA THR A 119 -11.59 5.86 14.88
C THR A 119 -11.16 7.04 15.73
N PRO A 120 -11.96 7.48 16.72
CA PRO A 120 -11.65 8.65 17.54
C PRO A 120 -10.54 8.37 18.56
N ASN A 121 -9.31 8.11 18.08
CA ASN A 121 -8.16 7.70 18.86
C ASN A 121 -6.91 8.50 18.48
N ARG A 122 -6.07 8.81 19.47
CA ARG A 122 -4.81 9.56 19.34
C ARG A 122 -4.97 10.83 18.48
N PHE A 123 -4.32 10.88 17.31
CA PHE A 123 -4.37 12.03 16.41
C PHE A 123 -5.77 12.29 15.89
N ASP A 124 -6.61 11.27 15.80
CA ASP A 124 -7.94 11.34 15.22
C ASP A 124 -9.04 11.52 16.27
N LYS A 125 -8.68 11.90 17.50
CA LYS A 125 -9.63 12.17 18.59
C LYS A 125 -10.68 13.25 18.25
N GLY A 126 -10.42 14.07 17.23
CA GLY A 126 -11.37 15.06 16.73
C GLY A 126 -12.53 14.48 15.90
N ILE A 127 -12.40 13.23 15.44
CA ILE A 127 -13.47 12.51 14.74
C ILE A 127 -14.59 12.19 15.74
N SER A 128 -15.84 12.23 15.29
CA SER A 128 -17.02 11.98 16.14
C SER A 128 -17.27 10.50 16.44
N GLN A 129 -16.99 9.61 15.48
CA GLN A 129 -17.31 8.19 15.56
C GLN A 129 -16.39 7.33 14.67
N PRO A 130 -16.25 6.02 14.95
CA PRO A 130 -15.67 5.06 14.02
C PRO A 130 -16.35 5.11 12.65
N SER A 131 -15.59 5.18 11.58
CA SER A 131 -16.14 5.25 10.23
C SER A 131 -15.20 4.59 9.22
N VAL A 132 -15.77 3.75 8.37
CA VAL A 132 -15.09 3.27 7.18
C VAL A 132 -15.23 4.34 6.10
N LEU A 133 -14.11 4.75 5.52
CA LEU A 133 -14.05 5.77 4.49
C LEU A 133 -13.58 5.16 3.18
N ILE A 134 -14.08 5.73 2.09
CA ILE A 134 -13.69 5.32 0.74
C ILE A 134 -13.15 6.55 0.02
N HIS A 135 -11.92 6.45 -0.47
CA HIS A 135 -11.35 7.46 -1.34
C HIS A 135 -11.18 6.92 -2.74
N ARG A 136 -11.31 7.79 -3.74
CA ARG A 136 -10.93 7.52 -5.12
C ARG A 136 -9.59 8.16 -5.39
N ILE A 137 -8.62 7.36 -5.79
CA ILE A 137 -7.35 7.85 -6.31
C ILE A 137 -7.58 8.23 -7.77
N GLN A 138 -7.51 9.53 -8.07
CA GLN A 138 -7.73 10.01 -9.42
C GLN A 138 -6.63 10.95 -9.87
N LYS A 139 -6.33 10.93 -11.17
CA LYS A 139 -5.43 11.89 -11.79
C LYS A 139 -6.11 13.25 -11.96
N ALA A 140 -5.45 14.32 -11.53
CA ALA A 140 -5.78 15.69 -11.91
C ALA A 140 -4.49 16.40 -12.38
N GLY A 141 -4.48 16.89 -13.61
CA GLY A 141 -3.27 17.45 -14.21
C GLY A 141 -2.14 16.41 -14.32
N GLY A 142 -0.98 16.70 -13.74
CA GLY A 142 0.18 15.81 -13.70
C GLY A 142 0.17 14.79 -12.56
N SER A 143 -0.65 15.02 -11.52
CA SER A 143 -0.55 14.35 -10.22
C SER A 143 -1.81 13.56 -9.89
N TYR A 144 -1.74 12.69 -8.88
CA TYR A 144 -2.89 11.94 -8.38
C TYR A 144 -3.25 12.42 -6.99
N TYR A 145 -4.54 12.49 -6.75
CA TYR A 145 -5.09 13.03 -5.52
C TYR A 145 -6.06 12.01 -4.93
N SER A 146 -6.08 11.98 -3.60
CA SER A 146 -7.08 11.23 -2.84
C SER A 146 -8.37 12.05 -2.76
N VAL A 147 -9.48 11.45 -3.21
CA VAL A 147 -10.80 12.08 -3.21
C VAL A 147 -11.75 11.29 -2.33
N LEU A 148 -12.12 11.82 -1.17
CA LEU A 148 -13.12 11.22 -0.29
C LEU A 148 -14.49 11.16 -1.00
N LEU A 149 -15.09 9.97 -1.01
CA LEU A 149 -16.36 9.72 -1.70
C LEU A 149 -17.54 9.76 -0.73
N SER A 150 -18.58 10.45 -1.16
CA SER A 150 -19.84 10.49 -0.44
C SER A 150 -20.65 9.19 -0.66
N GLN A 151 -21.26 8.67 0.40
CA GLN A 151 -22.25 7.59 0.33
C GLN A 151 -23.64 8.14 -0.02
N SER A 152 -23.95 9.34 0.46
CA SER A 152 -25.20 10.08 0.23
C SER A 152 -24.87 11.57 0.10
N ARG A 153 -25.86 12.42 -0.21
CA ARG A 153 -25.66 13.86 -0.51
C ARG A 153 -24.72 14.58 0.48
N ASP A 154 -24.74 14.20 1.76
CA ASP A 154 -24.00 14.89 2.82
C ASP A 154 -23.24 13.97 3.78
N PHE A 155 -23.08 12.68 3.46
CA PHE A 155 -22.44 11.69 4.35
C PHE A 155 -21.31 10.95 3.66
N TYR A 156 -20.16 10.87 4.33
CA TYR A 156 -18.99 10.12 3.90
C TYR A 156 -18.81 8.80 4.67
N GLU A 157 -19.32 8.79 5.88
CA GLU A 157 -19.08 7.78 6.90
C GLU A 157 -19.89 6.51 6.65
N LEU A 158 -19.22 5.40 6.37
CA LEU A 158 -19.85 4.09 6.44
C LEU A 158 -19.77 3.57 7.87
N THR A 159 -20.94 3.50 8.53
CA THR A 159 -21.13 2.93 9.87
C THR A 159 -21.70 1.51 9.82
N GLU A 160 -21.84 0.85 10.96
CA GLU A 160 -22.38 -0.52 11.01
C GLU A 160 -23.74 -0.65 10.30
N GLY A 161 -23.85 -1.62 9.40
CA GLY A 161 -25.06 -1.88 8.61
C GLY A 161 -25.20 -1.03 7.35
N THR A 162 -24.29 -0.09 7.11
CA THR A 162 -24.29 0.72 5.89
C THR A 162 -23.63 0.01 4.71
N GLU A 163 -23.92 0.52 3.51
CA GLU A 163 -23.37 0.00 2.27
C GLU A 163 -23.10 1.13 1.29
N TRP A 164 -21.96 1.05 0.62
CA TRP A 164 -21.62 1.86 -0.53
C TRP A 164 -21.59 1.00 -1.79
N VAL A 165 -22.18 1.51 -2.87
CA VAL A 165 -22.22 0.85 -4.17
C VAL A 165 -21.88 1.87 -5.25
N THR A 166 -20.98 1.51 -6.15
CA THR A 166 -20.70 2.28 -7.36
C THR A 166 -20.79 1.41 -8.60
N PHE A 167 -21.20 2.03 -9.70
CA PHE A 167 -21.27 1.42 -11.02
C PHE A 167 -20.07 1.89 -11.84
N LEU A 168 -19.34 0.92 -12.40
CA LEU A 168 -18.22 1.15 -13.30
C LEU A 168 -18.71 1.21 -14.74
N GLU A 169 -17.82 1.40 -15.70
CA GLU A 169 -18.21 1.49 -17.11
C GLU A 169 -18.97 0.23 -17.59
N PRO A 170 -20.06 0.40 -18.36
CA PRO A 170 -20.83 -0.71 -18.86
C PRO A 170 -20.07 -1.50 -19.92
N ASP A 171 -20.36 -2.80 -20.02
CA ASP A 171 -19.85 -3.67 -21.07
C ASP A 171 -20.58 -3.47 -22.41
N ILE A 172 -20.19 -4.25 -23.42
CA ILE A 172 -20.85 -4.23 -24.75
C ILE A 172 -22.34 -4.58 -24.73
N SER A 173 -22.84 -5.26 -23.70
CA SER A 173 -24.25 -5.59 -23.51
C SER A 173 -25.03 -4.47 -22.80
N GLY A 174 -24.31 -3.47 -22.27
CA GLY A 174 -24.88 -2.40 -21.45
C GLY A 174 -24.97 -2.75 -19.97
N ALA A 175 -24.45 -3.91 -19.54
CA ALA A 175 -24.41 -4.30 -18.14
C ALA A 175 -23.28 -3.58 -17.43
N PHE A 176 -23.58 -2.96 -16.29
CA PHE A 176 -22.60 -2.26 -15.46
C PHE A 176 -21.83 -3.25 -14.59
N GLN A 177 -20.51 -3.10 -14.57
CA GLN A 177 -19.71 -3.70 -13.50
C GLN A 177 -19.92 -2.87 -12.21
N THR A 178 -19.72 -3.49 -11.05
CA THR A 178 -20.07 -2.88 -9.76
C THR A 178 -19.00 -3.16 -8.72
N VAL A 179 -18.84 -2.20 -7.81
CA VAL A 179 -18.09 -2.37 -6.56
C VAL A 179 -19.03 -2.06 -5.43
N ARG A 180 -19.05 -2.94 -4.43
CA ARG A 180 -19.89 -2.86 -3.24
C ARG A 180 -19.04 -3.08 -2.00
N VAL A 181 -19.21 -2.20 -1.03
CA VAL A 181 -18.56 -2.26 0.28
C VAL A 181 -19.64 -2.16 1.34
N SER A 182 -19.83 -3.23 2.10
CA SER A 182 -20.84 -3.32 3.15
C SER A 182 -20.16 -3.44 4.51
N VAL A 183 -20.51 -2.57 5.45
CA VAL A 183 -19.96 -2.60 6.80
C VAL A 183 -20.80 -3.54 7.66
N ARG A 184 -20.24 -4.68 8.05
CA ARG A 184 -20.97 -5.72 8.79
C ARG A 184 -20.99 -5.48 10.29
N LYS A 185 -19.84 -5.14 10.86
CA LYS A 185 -19.69 -4.94 12.30
C LYS A 185 -18.62 -3.91 12.60
N MET A 186 -18.91 -2.95 13.49
CA MET A 186 -17.93 -2.03 14.05
C MET A 186 -17.48 -2.46 15.44
N TYR A 187 -16.19 -2.35 15.69
CA TYR A 187 -15.55 -2.52 16.99
C TYR A 187 -14.82 -1.23 17.38
N ALA A 188 -14.12 -1.23 18.53
CA ALA A 188 -13.40 -0.05 19.00
C ALA A 188 -12.23 0.36 18.09
N SER A 189 -11.51 -0.62 17.53
CA SER A 189 -10.31 -0.44 16.71
C SER A 189 -10.39 -1.12 15.35
N ASP A 190 -11.47 -1.87 15.08
CA ASP A 190 -11.56 -2.77 13.94
C ASP A 190 -12.98 -2.77 13.35
N ALA A 191 -13.08 -3.31 12.15
CA ALA A 191 -14.28 -3.38 11.35
C ALA A 191 -14.32 -4.68 10.55
N ASP A 192 -15.44 -5.40 10.61
CA ASP A 192 -15.68 -6.47 9.64
C ASP A 192 -16.44 -5.87 8.45
N ILE A 193 -15.84 -5.95 7.26
CA ILE A 193 -16.44 -5.45 6.02
C ILE A 193 -16.53 -6.55 4.98
N THR A 194 -17.62 -6.55 4.22
CA THR A 194 -17.77 -7.41 3.04
C THR A 194 -17.55 -6.55 1.81
N ILE A 195 -16.66 -7.00 0.93
CA ILE A 195 -16.42 -6.36 -0.36
C ILE A 195 -16.87 -7.33 -1.45
N SER A 196 -17.60 -6.80 -2.44
CA SER A 196 -17.95 -7.51 -3.66
C SER A 196 -17.60 -6.63 -4.86
N SER A 197 -16.77 -7.15 -5.78
CA SER A 197 -16.40 -6.45 -7.02
C SER A 197 -16.60 -7.36 -8.21
N SER A 198 -17.35 -6.88 -9.21
CA SER A 198 -17.47 -7.52 -10.52
C SER A 198 -16.52 -6.90 -11.55
N PHE A 199 -15.48 -6.19 -11.09
CA PHE A 199 -14.45 -5.62 -11.97
C PHE A 199 -13.70 -6.72 -12.73
N ASP A 200 -13.86 -6.72 -14.05
CA ASP A 200 -13.15 -7.56 -15.00
C ASP A 200 -12.48 -6.65 -16.05
N PRO A 201 -11.14 -6.58 -16.04
CA PRO A 201 -10.39 -5.75 -16.98
C PRO A 201 -10.47 -6.26 -18.43
N GLU A 202 -10.73 -7.55 -18.66
CA GLU A 202 -10.68 -8.16 -19.99
C GLU A 202 -11.91 -7.84 -20.86
N ILE A 203 -13.05 -7.56 -20.21
CA ILE A 203 -14.34 -7.33 -20.87
C ILE A 203 -14.33 -6.05 -21.70
N CYS A 204 -14.77 -6.13 -22.96
CA CYS A 204 -14.92 -4.95 -23.81
C CYS A 204 -16.04 -4.03 -23.30
N ARG A 205 -15.77 -2.72 -23.33
CA ARG A 205 -16.66 -1.67 -22.81
C ARG A 205 -17.66 -1.20 -23.86
N LEU A 206 -18.70 -0.50 -23.41
CA LEU A 206 -19.66 0.15 -24.27
C LEU A 206 -18.96 1.15 -25.20
N GLY A 207 -19.15 0.99 -26.51
CA GLY A 207 -18.43 1.76 -27.53
C GLY A 207 -17.24 1.03 -28.17
N GLU A 208 -16.90 -0.16 -27.67
CA GLU A 208 -15.92 -1.05 -28.29
C GLU A 208 -16.58 -2.20 -29.07
N LEU A 209 -15.77 -2.95 -29.81
CA LEU A 209 -16.12 -4.19 -30.48
C LEU A 209 -15.13 -5.27 -30.06
N ARG A 210 -15.66 -6.46 -29.82
CA ARG A 210 -14.87 -7.67 -29.63
C ARG A 210 -14.51 -8.26 -31.00
N LYS A 211 -13.23 -8.23 -31.36
CA LYS A 211 -12.72 -8.92 -32.56
C LYS A 211 -11.92 -10.14 -32.15
N MET A 212 -12.28 -11.31 -32.68
CA MET A 212 -11.53 -12.55 -32.45
C MET A 212 -10.17 -12.49 -33.15
N VAL A 213 -9.16 -13.10 -32.54
CA VAL A 213 -7.83 -13.21 -33.13
C VAL A 213 -7.43 -14.68 -33.22
N LEU A 214 -6.89 -15.08 -34.37
CA LEU A 214 -6.35 -16.42 -34.58
C LEU A 214 -4.87 -16.41 -34.15
N ALA A 215 -4.54 -17.26 -33.18
CA ALA A 215 -3.18 -17.60 -32.74
C ALA A 215 -2.18 -16.43 -32.75
N THR A 216 -2.10 -15.71 -31.63
CA THR A 216 -1.18 -14.58 -31.45
C THR A 216 -0.01 -14.96 -30.56
N ASN A 217 1.15 -14.34 -30.75
CA ASN A 217 2.31 -14.47 -29.86
C ASN A 217 2.02 -13.98 -28.43
N TYR A 218 0.97 -13.17 -28.24
CA TYR A 218 0.52 -12.67 -26.94
C TYR A 218 -0.42 -13.62 -26.19
N GLY A 219 -0.81 -14.74 -26.81
CA GLY A 219 -1.76 -15.69 -26.23
C GLY A 219 -3.18 -15.14 -26.04
N VAL A 220 -3.54 -14.01 -26.64
CA VAL A 220 -4.89 -13.42 -26.54
C VAL A 220 -5.83 -13.99 -27.61
N ASN A 221 -7.08 -14.24 -27.23
CA ASN A 221 -8.10 -14.85 -28.11
C ASN A 221 -8.99 -13.83 -28.82
N TYR A 222 -9.07 -12.62 -28.28
CA TYR A 222 -9.84 -11.50 -28.83
C TYR A 222 -9.17 -10.18 -28.43
N VAL A 223 -9.57 -9.09 -29.07
CA VAL A 223 -9.20 -7.72 -28.68
C VAL A 223 -10.43 -6.84 -28.59
N CYS A 224 -10.39 -5.87 -27.67
CA CYS A 224 -11.36 -4.79 -27.61
C CYS A 224 -10.87 -3.59 -28.42
N ILE A 225 -11.56 -3.29 -29.52
CA ILE A 225 -11.25 -2.13 -30.37
C ILE A 225 -12.35 -1.06 -30.29
N PRO A 226 -12.03 0.24 -30.29
CA PRO A 226 -13.06 1.27 -30.37
C PRO A 226 -13.88 1.10 -31.66
N ARG A 227 -15.21 1.28 -31.59
CA ARG A 227 -16.11 1.16 -32.76
C ARG A 227 -15.70 2.06 -33.93
N MET A 228 -15.21 3.26 -33.63
CA MET A 228 -14.71 4.19 -34.65
C MET A 228 -13.52 3.64 -35.44
N GLN A 229 -12.77 2.70 -34.87
CA GLN A 229 -11.61 2.06 -35.46
C GLN A 229 -11.94 0.73 -36.16
N ASN A 230 -13.22 0.39 -36.35
CA ASN A 230 -13.61 -0.90 -36.93
C ASN A 230 -13.06 -1.13 -38.35
N HIS A 231 -12.91 -0.06 -39.12
CA HIS A 231 -12.34 -0.10 -40.48
C HIS A 231 -10.82 -0.35 -40.49
N MET A 232 -10.15 -0.12 -39.36
CA MET A 232 -8.74 -0.49 -39.20
C MET A 232 -8.64 -1.99 -38.82
N GLY A 233 -7.63 -2.64 -39.38
CA GLY A 233 -7.23 -3.98 -38.94
C GLY A 233 -6.80 -4.00 -37.48
N ILE A 234 -6.65 -5.19 -36.90
CA ILE A 234 -6.10 -5.36 -35.55
C ILE A 234 -4.63 -4.93 -35.58
N ARG A 235 -4.24 -4.01 -34.71
CA ARG A 235 -2.85 -3.55 -34.59
C ARG A 235 -2.16 -4.26 -33.43
N GLU A 236 -0.83 -4.26 -33.46
CA GLU A 236 -0.01 -4.79 -32.36
C GLU A 236 -0.34 -4.12 -31.01
N ALA A 237 -0.59 -2.81 -31.01
CA ALA A 237 -0.99 -2.09 -29.81
C ALA A 237 -2.31 -2.57 -29.21
N ASP A 238 -3.23 -3.09 -30.04
CA ASP A 238 -4.52 -3.63 -29.57
C ASP A 238 -4.30 -5.01 -28.91
N LEU A 239 -3.40 -5.84 -29.46
CA LEU A 239 -2.98 -7.11 -28.87
C LEU A 239 -2.26 -6.91 -27.54
N GLN A 240 -1.29 -6.00 -27.49
CA GLN A 240 -0.53 -5.69 -26.29
C GLN A 240 -1.43 -5.14 -25.18
N ARG A 241 -2.39 -4.27 -25.52
CA ARG A 241 -3.39 -3.76 -24.57
C ARG A 241 -4.22 -4.89 -23.98
N GLN A 242 -4.73 -5.80 -24.82
CA GLN A 242 -5.49 -6.94 -24.31
C GLN A 242 -4.64 -7.86 -23.44
N TYR A 243 -3.37 -8.07 -23.79
CA TYR A 243 -2.43 -8.82 -22.95
C TYR A 243 -2.32 -8.20 -21.55
N PHE A 244 -2.22 -6.87 -21.45
CA PHE A 244 -2.20 -6.17 -20.17
C PHE A 244 -3.51 -6.31 -19.38
N TYR A 245 -4.66 -6.32 -20.05
CA TYR A 245 -5.95 -6.53 -19.39
C TYR A 245 -6.07 -7.94 -18.83
N ARG A 246 -5.77 -8.96 -19.64
CA ARG A 246 -5.80 -10.35 -19.20
C ARG A 246 -4.83 -10.60 -18.03
N ASN A 247 -3.65 -10.00 -18.08
CA ASN A 247 -2.63 -10.18 -17.04
C ASN A 247 -2.66 -9.05 -16.00
N PHE A 248 -3.78 -8.35 -15.83
CA PHE A 248 -3.88 -7.19 -14.95
C PHE A 248 -3.39 -7.54 -13.52
N TYR A 249 -3.96 -8.54 -12.87
CA TYR A 249 -3.53 -8.89 -11.52
C TYR A 249 -2.14 -9.55 -11.48
N ALA A 250 -1.82 -10.38 -12.48
CA ALA A 250 -0.55 -11.10 -12.53
C ALA A 250 0.67 -10.19 -12.69
N LEU A 251 0.54 -9.09 -13.44
CA LEU A 251 1.63 -8.12 -13.66
C LEU A 251 1.84 -7.17 -12.46
N ARG A 252 1.00 -7.23 -11.43
CA ARG A 252 1.05 -6.38 -10.24
C ARG A 252 1.54 -7.19 -9.05
N ALA A 253 2.79 -7.63 -9.14
CA ALA A 253 3.46 -8.32 -8.03
C ALA A 253 3.48 -7.43 -6.78
N THR A 254 3.70 -6.14 -7.00
CA THR A 254 3.54 -5.02 -6.07
C THR A 254 2.34 -4.19 -6.50
N TYR A 255 1.85 -3.29 -5.64
CA TYR A 255 0.64 -2.48 -5.91
C TYR A 255 0.60 -1.24 -5.02
N GLY A 256 -0.39 -0.37 -5.25
CA GLY A 256 -0.49 0.90 -4.54
C GLY A 256 0.43 1.97 -5.10
N ALA A 257 0.61 3.04 -4.34
CA ALA A 257 1.46 4.16 -4.70
C ALA A 257 2.94 3.78 -4.74
N ASN A 258 3.36 2.78 -3.96
CA ASN A 258 4.72 2.23 -3.97
C ASN A 258 4.90 0.99 -4.88
N GLU A 259 4.10 0.85 -5.94
CA GLU A 259 4.29 -0.21 -6.94
C GLU A 259 5.68 -0.12 -7.60
N CYS A 260 6.37 -1.25 -7.71
CA CYS A 260 7.60 -1.37 -8.49
C CYS A 260 7.33 -1.36 -10.00
N LYS A 261 8.35 -0.98 -10.78
CA LYS A 261 8.29 -1.12 -12.24
C LYS A 261 8.06 -2.58 -12.64
N THR A 262 7.40 -2.78 -13.79
CA THR A 262 7.11 -4.13 -14.31
C THR A 262 8.38 -4.99 -14.37
N GLY A 263 8.32 -6.18 -13.78
CA GLY A 263 9.46 -7.10 -13.68
C GLY A 263 10.26 -7.01 -12.37
N TYR A 264 9.90 -6.09 -11.47
CA TYR A 264 10.49 -5.94 -10.14
C TYR A 264 9.45 -6.22 -9.05
N VAL A 265 9.93 -6.53 -7.84
CA VAL A 265 9.15 -6.81 -6.64
C VAL A 265 9.72 -6.05 -5.45
N TRP A 266 8.93 -5.85 -4.39
CA TRP A 266 9.46 -5.34 -3.12
C TRP A 266 10.47 -6.34 -2.55
N ARG A 267 11.64 -5.86 -2.14
CA ARG A 267 12.70 -6.65 -1.52
C ARG A 267 12.21 -7.29 -0.24
N ALA A 268 11.40 -6.56 0.52
CA ALA A 268 10.60 -7.09 1.61
C ALA A 268 11.43 -7.88 2.64
N ILE A 269 12.55 -7.31 3.07
CA ILE A 269 13.32 -7.84 4.21
C ILE A 269 12.59 -7.65 5.55
N ASP A 270 11.73 -6.63 5.63
CA ASP A 270 10.73 -6.44 6.68
C ASP A 270 9.42 -5.91 6.05
N GLU A 271 8.40 -5.63 6.87
CA GLU A 271 7.07 -5.20 6.42
C GLU A 271 7.04 -3.79 5.78
N TYR A 272 8.09 -2.98 5.94
CA TYR A 272 8.18 -1.59 5.43
C TYR A 272 9.28 -1.40 4.36
N ASP A 273 9.97 -2.47 3.96
CA ASP A 273 11.02 -2.44 2.94
C ASP A 273 10.46 -2.45 1.51
N TYR A 274 10.06 -1.26 1.04
CA TYR A 274 9.54 -1.00 -0.31
C TYR A 274 10.63 -0.93 -1.40
N VAL A 275 11.90 -1.27 -1.11
CA VAL A 275 12.97 -1.24 -2.10
C VAL A 275 12.68 -2.24 -3.23
N CYS A 276 12.69 -1.78 -4.48
CA CYS A 276 12.36 -2.63 -5.62
C CYS A 276 13.59 -3.41 -6.12
N VAL A 277 13.48 -4.74 -6.21
CA VAL A 277 14.54 -5.64 -6.68
C VAL A 277 13.99 -6.66 -7.69
N PRO A 278 14.84 -7.32 -8.50
CA PRO A 278 14.41 -8.45 -9.33
C PRO A 278 13.84 -9.60 -8.48
N PRO A 279 12.90 -10.43 -8.99
CA PRO A 279 12.25 -11.49 -8.21
C PRO A 279 13.21 -12.47 -7.52
N HIS A 280 14.24 -12.94 -8.21
CA HIS A 280 15.24 -13.86 -7.63
C HIS A 280 16.00 -13.25 -6.44
N ARG A 281 16.07 -11.92 -6.36
CA ARG A 281 16.78 -11.22 -5.31
C ARG A 281 15.96 -11.14 -4.02
N GLN A 282 14.64 -11.02 -4.13
CA GLN A 282 13.71 -11.05 -2.99
C GLN A 282 13.89 -12.34 -2.17
N GLU A 283 13.90 -13.49 -2.83
CA GLU A 283 14.09 -14.80 -2.18
C GLU A 283 15.40 -14.86 -1.39
N ASN A 284 16.50 -14.40 -1.99
CA ASN A 284 17.81 -14.34 -1.34
C ASN A 284 17.78 -13.43 -0.09
N ALA A 285 17.12 -12.28 -0.18
CA ALA A 285 17.08 -11.30 0.92
C ALA A 285 16.25 -11.83 2.11
N GLN A 286 15.15 -12.54 1.83
CA GLN A 286 14.31 -13.15 2.85
C GLN A 286 14.99 -14.35 3.52
N GLN A 287 15.72 -15.18 2.77
CA GLN A 287 16.49 -16.30 3.33
C GLN A 287 17.56 -15.83 4.33
N GLN A 288 18.21 -14.71 4.05
CA GLN A 288 19.20 -14.12 4.96
C GLN A 288 18.58 -13.69 6.29
N ALA A 289 17.39 -13.09 6.26
CA ALA A 289 16.66 -12.72 7.46
C ALA A 289 16.26 -13.95 8.29
N LEU A 290 15.78 -15.02 7.65
CA LEU A 290 15.41 -16.27 8.32
C LEU A 290 16.62 -16.95 9.01
N TYR A 291 17.76 -17.05 8.32
CA TYR A 291 18.98 -17.64 8.88
C TYR A 291 19.48 -16.88 10.12
N HIS A 292 19.31 -15.55 10.14
CA HIS A 292 19.67 -14.74 11.30
C HIS A 292 18.78 -15.04 12.51
N ILE A 293 17.47 -15.21 12.31
CA ILE A 293 16.50 -15.57 13.37
C ILE A 293 16.85 -16.93 13.98
N ASP A 294 17.11 -17.94 13.15
CA ASP A 294 17.48 -19.29 13.61
C ASP A 294 18.74 -19.25 14.47
N ARG A 295 19.75 -18.46 14.07
CA ARG A 295 21.00 -18.30 14.82
C ARG A 295 20.78 -17.66 16.19
N ILE A 296 19.91 -16.64 16.29
CA ILE A 296 19.55 -16.01 17.57
C ILE A 296 18.82 -17.02 18.47
N GLN A 297 17.87 -17.78 17.94
CA GLN A 297 17.12 -18.78 18.71
C GLN A 297 18.02 -19.91 19.23
N MET A 298 18.98 -20.38 18.42
CA MET A 298 19.97 -21.38 18.84
C MET A 298 20.88 -20.87 19.97
N ILE A 299 21.35 -19.62 19.90
CA ILE A 299 22.13 -19.00 20.98
C ILE A 299 21.29 -18.89 22.26
N THR A 300 20.02 -18.51 22.14
CA THR A 300 19.09 -18.35 23.28
C THR A 300 18.70 -19.68 23.93
N THR A 301 18.66 -20.77 23.15
CA THR A 301 18.38 -22.12 23.67
C THR A 301 19.62 -22.79 24.25
N ALA A 302 20.81 -22.53 23.69
CA ALA A 302 22.09 -22.98 24.25
C ALA A 302 22.38 -22.35 25.63
N THR A 303 22.01 -21.09 25.84
CA THR A 303 22.14 -20.43 27.15
C THR A 303 21.18 -20.99 28.19
N ASN A 304 19.99 -21.46 27.78
CA ASN A 304 18.97 -22.01 28.67
C ASN A 304 19.09 -23.53 28.96
N SER A 305 19.94 -24.28 28.23
CA SER A 305 20.03 -25.75 28.33
C SER A 305 21.32 -26.28 28.99
N SER A 306 22.06 -25.45 29.72
CA SER A 306 23.34 -25.87 30.33
C SER A 306 23.20 -26.73 31.59
N ASN A 307 22.77 -27.98 31.41
CA ASN A 307 22.96 -29.10 32.33
C ASN A 307 23.86 -30.18 31.66
N SER A 308 25.16 -29.94 31.51
CA SER A 308 26.21 -30.99 31.60
C SER A 308 27.65 -30.43 31.59
N THR A 309 28.43 -30.98 32.53
CA THR A 309 29.89 -31.14 32.65
C THR A 309 30.87 -30.47 31.67
N LEU A 310 31.02 -29.14 31.73
CA LEU A 310 32.31 -28.45 31.51
C LEU A 310 32.78 -27.70 32.76
N ASP A 311 34.08 -27.62 32.98
CA ASP A 311 34.75 -27.15 34.19
C ASP A 311 34.28 -25.76 34.70
N SER A 312 34.15 -25.66 36.02
CA SER A 312 33.52 -24.56 36.76
C SER A 312 34.31 -23.26 36.74
N GLU A 313 35.62 -23.32 36.50
CA GLU A 313 36.48 -22.14 36.36
C GLU A 313 36.42 -21.54 34.94
N THR A 314 36.29 -22.39 33.91
CA THR A 314 36.09 -21.90 32.53
C THR A 314 34.68 -21.30 32.37
N ARG A 315 33.68 -21.86 33.06
CA ARG A 315 32.30 -21.33 33.10
C ARG A 315 32.18 -19.98 33.82
N LYS A 316 32.94 -19.74 34.89
CA LYS A 316 32.92 -18.42 35.55
C LYS A 316 33.57 -17.34 34.69
N LYS A 317 34.70 -17.64 34.04
CA LYS A 317 35.30 -16.71 33.07
C LYS A 317 34.42 -16.44 31.85
N SER A 318 33.74 -17.44 31.31
CA SER A 318 32.85 -17.23 30.14
C SER A 318 31.48 -16.65 30.50
N ALA A 319 30.96 -16.88 31.72
CA ALA A 319 29.72 -16.27 32.19
C ALA A 319 29.91 -14.86 32.79
N GLU A 320 31.09 -14.49 33.30
CA GLU A 320 31.41 -13.11 33.69
C GLU A 320 31.73 -12.22 32.48
N ILE A 321 32.27 -12.77 31.39
CA ILE A 321 32.40 -12.03 30.11
C ILE A 321 31.04 -11.72 29.47
N LEU A 322 29.99 -12.47 29.81
CA LEU A 322 28.65 -12.34 29.22
C LEU A 322 27.59 -11.69 30.14
N LYS A 323 27.95 -11.29 31.37
CA LYS A 323 26.97 -10.75 32.34
C LYS A 323 27.23 -9.35 32.86
N ASP A 324 28.42 -8.80 32.70
CA ASP A 324 28.75 -7.45 33.19
C ASP A 324 29.26 -6.49 32.11
N ASP A 325 28.95 -6.75 30.82
CA ASP A 325 29.24 -5.78 29.77
C ASP A 325 27.98 -5.28 29.04
N PRO A 326 27.43 -4.12 29.43
CA PRO A 326 26.43 -3.37 28.66
C PRO A 326 26.98 -2.85 27.33
N THR A 327 28.24 -3.15 26.98
CA THR A 327 28.91 -2.75 25.73
C THR A 327 29.21 -3.91 24.77
N LEU A 328 28.50 -5.05 24.89
CA LEU A 328 28.25 -5.92 23.73
C LEU A 328 27.36 -5.16 22.75
N SER A 329 28.00 -4.26 22.00
CA SER A 329 27.36 -3.38 21.04
C SER A 329 26.56 -4.21 20.04
N GLU A 330 25.37 -3.73 19.71
CA GLU A 330 24.42 -4.30 18.75
C GLU A 330 24.99 -4.47 17.32
N SER A 331 26.30 -4.33 17.10
CA SER A 331 26.93 -4.18 15.78
C SER A 331 28.12 -5.11 15.49
N GLU A 332 28.57 -5.98 16.39
CA GLU A 332 29.76 -6.79 16.11
C GLU A 332 29.45 -8.15 15.47
N CYS A 333 29.36 -8.12 14.14
CA CYS A 333 29.40 -9.33 13.34
C CYS A 333 30.74 -10.04 13.46
N LEU A 334 30.71 -11.37 13.64
CA LEU A 334 31.93 -12.17 13.66
C LEU A 334 32.62 -12.12 12.28
N SER A 335 33.92 -11.87 12.28
CA SER A 335 34.75 -11.92 11.07
C SER A 335 34.57 -13.27 10.34
N PRO A 336 34.41 -13.30 9.00
CA PRO A 336 34.53 -12.17 8.05
C PRO A 336 33.22 -11.44 7.73
N TYR A 337 32.16 -11.61 8.53
CA TYR A 337 30.87 -10.98 8.29
C TYR A 337 30.82 -9.56 8.84
N ILE A 338 29.97 -8.72 8.24
CA ILE A 338 29.75 -7.33 8.61
C ILE A 338 28.24 -7.03 8.65
N PRO A 339 27.78 -5.98 9.35
CA PRO A 339 26.36 -5.61 9.39
C PRO A 339 25.83 -5.25 8.00
N ARG A 340 24.63 -5.73 7.65
CA ARG A 340 24.00 -5.48 6.36
C ARG A 340 23.60 -4.01 6.18
N ASN A 341 23.14 -3.34 7.23
CA ASN A 341 22.80 -1.91 7.23
C ASN A 341 21.79 -1.53 6.13
N ALA A 342 20.82 -2.38 5.82
CA ALA A 342 19.77 -2.06 4.84
C ALA A 342 18.92 -0.86 5.27
N PHE A 343 18.73 -0.67 6.57
CA PHE A 343 18.07 0.47 7.19
C PHE A 343 18.60 0.67 8.62
N LEU A 344 18.17 1.75 9.28
CA LEU A 344 18.58 2.05 10.66
C LEU A 344 18.09 0.94 11.61
N GLY A 345 19.03 0.23 12.23
CA GLY A 345 18.75 -0.89 13.13
C GLY A 345 18.80 -2.27 12.46
N ASP A 346 19.14 -2.36 11.17
CA ASP A 346 19.38 -3.64 10.49
C ASP A 346 20.74 -4.25 10.84
N ASN A 347 20.75 -5.06 11.90
CA ASN A 347 21.96 -5.68 12.45
C ASN A 347 22.23 -7.10 11.91
N ILE A 348 21.62 -7.49 10.78
CA ILE A 348 21.85 -8.80 10.17
C ILE A 348 23.28 -8.88 9.63
N CYS A 349 24.03 -9.90 10.03
CA CYS A 349 25.40 -10.12 9.58
C CYS A 349 25.47 -10.80 8.21
N VAL A 350 26.13 -10.16 7.25
CA VAL A 350 26.28 -10.62 5.86
C VAL A 350 27.73 -10.49 5.37
N THR A 351 28.03 -10.98 4.16
CA THR A 351 29.36 -10.79 3.55
C THR A 351 29.53 -9.36 3.04
N GLU A 352 30.77 -8.90 2.85
CA GLU A 352 31.07 -7.57 2.29
C GLU A 352 30.40 -7.34 0.92
N ARG A 353 30.41 -8.37 0.07
CA ARG A 353 29.71 -8.34 -1.23
C ARG A 353 28.21 -8.08 -1.07
N GLU A 354 27.60 -8.67 -0.05
CA GLU A 354 26.17 -8.56 0.19
C GLU A 354 25.77 -7.19 0.76
N GLN A 355 26.59 -6.64 1.66
CA GLN A 355 26.41 -5.26 2.14
C GLN A 355 26.48 -4.28 0.96
N TYR A 356 27.48 -4.41 0.09
CA TYR A 356 27.61 -3.59 -1.11
C TYR A 356 26.40 -3.70 -2.05
N LEU A 357 25.87 -4.91 -2.27
CA LEU A 357 24.65 -5.10 -3.06
C LEU A 357 23.43 -4.42 -2.42
N THR A 358 23.26 -4.56 -1.11
CA THR A 358 22.17 -3.94 -0.35
C THR A 358 22.22 -2.41 -0.44
N GLU A 359 23.41 -1.83 -0.34
CA GLU A 359 23.62 -0.38 -0.49
C GLU A 359 23.22 0.09 -1.91
N LYS A 360 23.63 -0.66 -2.95
CA LYS A 360 23.24 -0.34 -4.33
C LYS A 360 21.74 -0.47 -4.58
N GLU A 361 21.09 -1.45 -3.97
CA GLU A 361 19.63 -1.58 -4.01
C GLU A 361 18.95 -0.36 -3.40
N ASN A 362 19.39 0.07 -2.22
CA ASN A 362 18.87 1.25 -1.54
C ASN A 362 19.08 2.53 -2.37
N GLU A 363 20.28 2.73 -2.94
CA GLU A 363 20.57 3.85 -3.85
C GLU A 363 19.65 3.85 -5.09
N SER A 364 19.33 2.66 -5.61
CA SER A 364 18.53 2.50 -6.83
C SER A 364 17.01 2.48 -6.59
N ALA A 365 16.56 2.40 -5.33
CA ALA A 365 15.15 2.21 -4.96
C ALA A 365 14.23 3.25 -5.63
N VAL A 366 14.70 4.50 -5.61
CA VAL A 366 14.10 5.68 -6.25
C VAL A 366 13.79 5.46 -7.74
N ASN A 367 14.69 4.80 -8.45
CA ASN A 367 14.59 4.60 -9.90
C ASN A 367 13.73 3.40 -10.27
N LEU A 368 13.50 2.48 -9.34
CA LEU A 368 12.80 1.21 -9.58
C LEU A 368 11.37 1.21 -9.06
N LEU A 369 11.04 2.12 -8.14
CA LEU A 369 9.66 2.49 -7.87
C LEU A 369 9.05 3.12 -9.11
N LYS A 370 7.86 2.67 -9.47
CA LYS A 370 7.16 3.11 -10.68
C LYS A 370 6.69 4.56 -10.57
N TYR A 371 6.50 5.03 -9.34
CA TYR A 371 5.82 6.26 -9.01
C TYR A 371 6.59 7.12 -7.99
N TYR A 372 7.93 7.03 -7.97
CA TYR A 372 8.72 7.86 -7.06
C TYR A 372 8.56 9.36 -7.36
N GLU A 373 8.49 9.75 -8.63
CA GLU A 373 8.36 11.15 -9.06
C GLU A 373 6.91 11.70 -8.94
N PHE A 374 5.96 10.93 -8.41
CA PHE A 374 4.55 11.00 -8.82
C PHE A 374 3.58 11.56 -7.78
N PHE A 375 3.79 11.31 -6.48
CA PHE A 375 3.34 12.26 -5.47
C PHE A 375 4.56 13.07 -5.02
N ASN A 376 5.39 13.48 -5.99
CA ASN A 376 6.16 14.72 -5.93
C ASN A 376 5.31 15.83 -6.46
N GLY A 377 4.28 16.15 -5.68
CA GLY A 377 3.73 17.49 -5.62
C GLY A 377 4.83 18.48 -5.22
N VAL A 378 5.82 18.67 -6.09
CA VAL A 378 6.05 20.02 -6.56
C VAL A 378 4.73 20.39 -7.25
N ASP A 379 3.73 20.75 -6.44
CA ASP A 379 3.10 22.01 -6.78
C ASP A 379 4.31 22.92 -6.98
N THR A 380 4.60 23.26 -8.24
CA THR A 380 5.04 24.61 -8.46
C THR A 380 3.93 25.38 -7.79
N VAL A 381 4.11 25.74 -6.52
CA VAL A 381 3.40 26.83 -5.89
C VAL A 381 3.38 27.87 -7.00
N GLY A 382 2.22 28.01 -7.64
CA GLY A 382 2.11 28.83 -8.83
C GLY A 382 2.62 30.23 -8.53
N PRO A 383 2.99 30.99 -9.57
CA PRO A 383 4.03 32.03 -9.61
C PRO A 383 4.29 32.84 -8.34
#